data_AF-A0A955AGL6-F1
#
_entry.id   AF-A0A955AGL6-F1
#
_cell.length_a   1.000
_cell.length_b   1.000
_cell.length_c   1.000
_cell.angle_alpha   90.00
_cell.angle_beta   90.00
_cell.angle_gamma   90.00
#
_symmetry.space_group_name_H-M   'P 1'
#
loop_
_entity.id
_entity.type
_entity.pdbx_description
1 polymer ?
#
loop_
_entity_poly.entity_id
_entity_poly.type
_entity_poly.pdbx_seq_one_letter_code
_entity_poly.pdbx_strand_id
1 'polypeptide(L)'
;MKLQRLHIENYGIFADQELDFGGHPLQVIYGPNATGKSTLLQLIRDVLFGFPHRMDYAFGERTGEVAATVWFELQDGREGYYRRRKGRNAPVVGQLVDHAHQAAESFDEEDWQQLLTHGGAELYSQVFAISLSELTAAEDSLPKAGLREALFGIGLGGLANVNRLRQSLRAGREQIYAPRGNTRLVNRILRDIGETKTRLRESVVRPMLYEQVVGDLKELRQQLQQQQSA
;
A
#
# COMPACT_ATOMS: atom_id res chain seq x y z
N MET A 1 -12.86 -12.89 6.23
CA MET A 1 -12.46 -13.93 7.18
C MET A 1 -13.37 -13.84 8.41
N LYS A 2 -13.87 -14.97 8.89
CA LYS A 2 -14.67 -15.12 10.11
C LYS A 2 -13.89 -15.99 11.10
N LEU A 3 -13.70 -15.50 12.32
CA LEU A 3 -13.09 -16.27 13.41
C LEU A 3 -14.12 -17.27 13.94
N GLN A 4 -13.79 -18.56 13.91
CA GLN A 4 -14.67 -19.66 14.35
C GLN A 4 -14.29 -20.14 15.76
N ARG A 5 -12.99 -20.24 16.05
CA ARG A 5 -12.50 -20.72 17.34
C ARG A 5 -11.10 -20.18 17.62
N LEU A 6 -10.78 -20.06 18.90
CA LEU A 6 -9.48 -19.62 19.39
C LEU A 6 -9.07 -20.47 20.59
N HIS A 7 -7.97 -21.19 20.47
CA HIS A 7 -7.31 -21.86 21.58
C HIS A 7 -6.07 -21.05 21.99
N ILE A 8 -5.99 -20.68 23.25
CA ILE A 8 -4.96 -19.84 23.84
C ILE A 8 -4.08 -20.72 24.69
N GLU A 9 -2.86 -21.00 24.23
CA GLU A 9 -1.90 -21.79 25.01
C GLU A 9 -1.37 -20.94 26.18
N ASN A 10 -0.86 -19.75 25.88
CA ASN A 10 -0.37 -18.82 26.91
C ASN A 10 -0.37 -17.37 26.40
N TYR A 11 -1.13 -16.49 27.06
CA TYR A 11 -1.15 -15.05 26.79
C TYR A 11 -1.72 -14.27 27.99
N GLY A 12 -0.84 -13.63 28.76
CA GLY A 12 -1.22 -12.87 29.96
C GLY A 12 -2.01 -13.70 30.96
N ILE A 13 -3.26 -13.30 31.23
CA ILE A 13 -4.10 -14.04 32.20
C ILE A 13 -4.64 -15.36 31.63
N PHE A 14 -4.66 -15.50 30.30
CA PHE A 14 -5.18 -16.67 29.60
C PHE A 14 -4.08 -17.73 29.47
N ALA A 15 -4.38 -18.95 29.89
CA ALA A 15 -3.53 -20.12 29.69
C ALA A 15 -4.40 -21.35 29.54
N ASP A 16 -4.13 -22.12 28.49
CA ASP A 16 -4.89 -23.29 28.08
C ASP A 16 -6.42 -23.06 28.09
N GLN A 17 -6.88 -22.05 27.35
CA GLN A 17 -8.29 -21.71 27.23
C GLN A 17 -8.77 -21.78 25.79
N GLU A 18 -9.96 -22.34 25.58
CA GLU A 18 -10.61 -22.40 24.27
C GLU A 18 -11.86 -21.52 24.26
N LEU A 19 -11.99 -20.72 23.21
CA LEU A 19 -13.13 -19.84 22.95
C LEU A 19 -13.76 -20.25 21.63
N ASP A 20 -15.04 -20.65 21.67
CA ASP A 20 -15.82 -21.01 20.49
C ASP A 20 -16.69 -19.81 20.06
N PHE A 21 -16.51 -19.38 18.82
CA PHE A 21 -17.24 -18.28 18.19
C PHE A 21 -18.20 -18.77 17.10
N GLY A 22 -18.28 -20.08 16.82
CA GLY A 22 -18.98 -20.68 15.68
C GLY A 22 -20.51 -20.63 15.72
N GLY A 23 -21.08 -20.06 16.78
CA GLY A 23 -22.52 -19.83 16.92
C GLY A 23 -23.03 -18.61 16.14
N HIS A 24 -23.72 -17.73 16.86
CA HIS A 24 -24.42 -16.58 16.30
C HIS A 24 -23.45 -15.52 15.71
N PRO A 25 -23.80 -14.82 14.62
CA PRO A 25 -22.95 -13.78 14.01
C PRO A 25 -22.60 -12.61 14.93
N LEU A 26 -23.41 -12.40 15.98
CA LEU A 26 -23.13 -11.46 17.05
C LEU A 26 -22.73 -12.22 18.31
N GLN A 27 -21.49 -12.00 18.76
CA GLN A 27 -20.92 -12.54 19.98
C GLN A 27 -20.69 -11.40 20.98
N VAL A 28 -21.08 -11.57 22.24
CA VAL A 28 -20.91 -10.57 23.29
C VAL A 28 -20.05 -11.14 24.41
N ILE A 29 -18.87 -10.55 24.61
CA ILE A 29 -17.95 -10.90 25.69
C ILE A 29 -18.13 -9.88 26.82
N TYR A 30 -18.61 -10.34 27.98
CA TYR A 30 -18.91 -9.49 29.12
C TYR A 30 -18.32 -10.05 30.42
N GLY A 31 -18.21 -9.19 31.42
CA GLY A 31 -17.69 -9.54 32.73
C GLY A 31 -17.20 -8.29 33.48
N PRO A 32 -16.80 -8.42 34.75
CA PRO A 32 -16.26 -7.33 35.54
C PRO A 32 -15.02 -6.65 34.91
N ASN A 33 -14.66 -5.47 35.42
CA ASN A 33 -13.40 -4.85 35.07
C ASN A 33 -12.22 -5.76 35.47
N ALA A 34 -11.12 -5.70 34.72
CA ALA A 34 -9.93 -6.53 34.91
C ALA A 34 -10.10 -8.06 34.68
N THR A 35 -11.24 -8.54 34.19
CA THR A 35 -11.42 -9.96 33.78
C THR A 35 -10.70 -10.31 32.45
N GLY A 36 -9.91 -9.40 31.89
CA GLY A 36 -9.11 -9.64 30.67
C GLY A 36 -9.81 -9.41 29.34
N LYS A 37 -10.97 -8.74 29.30
CA LYS A 37 -11.67 -8.42 28.04
C LYS A 37 -10.80 -7.63 27.06
N SER A 38 -10.14 -6.57 27.53
CA SER A 38 -9.20 -5.79 26.71
C SER A 38 -7.94 -6.59 26.34
N THR A 39 -7.51 -7.50 27.22
CA THR A 39 -6.39 -8.41 26.96
C THR A 39 -6.75 -9.41 25.85
N LEU A 40 -7.98 -9.91 25.82
CA LEU A 40 -8.46 -10.79 24.75
C LEU A 40 -8.55 -10.05 23.41
N LEU A 41 -9.01 -8.79 23.41
CA LEU A 41 -8.99 -7.97 22.21
C LEU A 41 -7.56 -7.79 21.66
N GLN A 42 -6.59 -7.52 22.54
CA GLN A 42 -5.19 -7.41 22.13
C GLN A 42 -4.62 -8.75 21.64
N LEU A 43 -4.96 -9.85 22.31
CA LEU A 43 -4.59 -11.19 21.89
C LEU A 43 -5.06 -11.48 20.47
N ILE A 44 -6.32 -11.18 20.15
CA ILE A 44 -6.86 -11.39 18.79
C ILE A 44 -6.04 -10.59 17.78
N ARG A 45 -5.68 -9.33 18.07
CA ARG A 45 -4.81 -8.53 17.18
C ARG A 45 -3.44 -9.18 17.00
N ASP A 46 -2.80 -9.58 18.09
CA ASP A 46 -1.45 -10.17 18.06
C ASP A 46 -1.44 -11.55 17.36
N VAL A 47 -2.52 -12.31 17.46
CA VAL A 47 -2.66 -13.60 16.78
C VAL A 47 -2.89 -13.43 15.28
N LEU A 48 -3.52 -12.34 14.85
CA LEU A 48 -3.68 -12.03 13.43
C LEU A 48 -2.39 -11.47 12.82
N PHE A 49 -1.68 -10.55 13.51
CA PHE A 49 -0.60 -9.76 12.91
C PHE A 49 0.80 -10.00 13.49
N GLY A 50 0.91 -10.79 14.55
CA GLY A 50 2.18 -11.09 15.21
C GLY A 50 2.24 -10.57 16.64
N PHE A 51 2.88 -11.35 17.51
CA PHE A 51 3.15 -10.96 18.88
C PHE A 51 4.31 -9.95 18.95
N PRO A 52 4.13 -8.80 19.63
CA PRO A 52 5.19 -7.81 19.75
C PRO A 52 6.35 -8.33 20.61
N HIS A 53 7.55 -7.79 20.37
CA HIS A 53 8.75 -8.20 21.09
C HIS A 53 8.60 -7.96 22.60
N ARG A 54 8.15 -6.75 22.97
CA ARG A 54 7.72 -6.40 24.32
C ARG A 54 6.21 -6.60 24.40
N MET A 55 5.77 -7.41 25.36
CA MET A 55 4.35 -7.60 25.64
C MET A 55 4.08 -7.06 27.02
N ASP A 56 3.19 -6.06 27.10
CA ASP A 56 2.77 -5.45 28.36
C ASP A 56 1.98 -6.43 29.24
N TYR A 57 1.50 -7.52 28.65
CA TYR A 57 0.75 -8.59 29.29
C TYR A 57 1.59 -9.82 29.63
N ALA A 58 2.93 -9.76 29.61
CA ALA A 58 3.78 -10.87 30.03
C ALA A 58 3.81 -10.98 31.57
N PHE A 59 2.69 -11.34 32.18
CA PHE A 59 2.58 -11.49 33.63
C PHE A 59 2.84 -12.93 34.08
N GLY A 60 3.79 -13.07 35.02
CA GLY A 60 3.98 -14.28 35.84
C GLY A 60 5.06 -15.26 35.34
N GLU A 61 5.59 -16.03 36.29
CA GLU A 61 6.48 -17.19 36.09
C GLU A 61 5.76 -18.37 35.39
N ARG A 62 4.97 -18.10 34.35
CA ARG A 62 4.25 -19.13 33.61
C ARG A 62 5.19 -19.78 32.61
N THR A 63 5.53 -21.04 32.87
CA THR A 63 6.29 -21.95 32.01
C THR A 63 5.47 -22.27 30.75
N GLY A 64 5.71 -21.59 29.64
CA GLY A 64 5.07 -21.93 28.37
C GLY A 64 5.38 -20.93 27.25
N GLU A 65 5.44 -21.43 26.01
CA GLU A 65 5.57 -20.60 24.81
C GLU A 65 4.28 -19.76 24.64
N VAL A 66 4.42 -18.46 24.37
CA VAL A 66 3.27 -17.63 24.03
C VAL A 66 2.80 -18.05 22.64
N ALA A 67 1.63 -18.66 22.58
CA ALA A 67 1.06 -19.17 21.35
C ALA A 67 -0.48 -19.24 21.43
N ALA A 68 -1.10 -19.25 20.26
CA ALA A 68 -2.52 -19.50 20.10
C ALA A 68 -2.79 -20.18 18.76
N THR A 69 -3.85 -20.97 18.73
CA THR A 69 -4.37 -21.61 17.52
C THR A 69 -5.72 -21.01 17.16
N VAL A 70 -5.89 -20.65 15.89
CA VAL A 70 -7.10 -20.04 15.37
C VAL A 70 -7.71 -20.93 14.31
N TRP A 71 -9.02 -21.11 14.37
CA TRP A 71 -9.82 -21.66 13.28
C TRP A 71 -10.65 -20.56 12.66
N PHE A 72 -10.69 -20.54 11.34
CA PHE A 72 -11.33 -19.48 10.58
C PHE A 72 -11.98 -19.99 9.31
N GLU A 73 -12.91 -19.18 8.80
CA GLU A 73 -13.59 -19.38 7.53
C GLU A 73 -13.34 -18.15 6.63
N LEU A 74 -12.98 -18.38 5.38
CA LEU A 74 -12.78 -17.35 4.37
C LEU A 74 -14.09 -17.02 3.63
N GLN A 75 -14.12 -15.89 2.91
CA GLN A 75 -15.33 -15.47 2.18
C GLN A 75 -15.65 -16.38 0.99
N ASP A 76 -14.65 -17.10 0.47
CA ASP A 76 -14.80 -18.08 -0.59
C ASP A 76 -15.23 -19.47 -0.07
N GLY A 77 -15.51 -19.59 1.24
CA GLY A 77 -15.96 -20.82 1.88
C GLY A 77 -14.84 -21.80 2.24
N ARG A 78 -13.57 -21.46 2.00
CA ARG A 78 -12.44 -22.24 2.50
C ARG A 78 -12.33 -22.10 4.01
N GLU A 79 -12.00 -23.19 4.68
CA GLU A 79 -11.80 -23.20 6.13
C GLU A 79 -10.35 -23.52 6.44
N GLY A 80 -9.86 -23.12 7.59
CA GLY A 80 -8.50 -23.44 7.97
C GLY A 80 -8.24 -23.24 9.43
N TYR A 81 -7.05 -23.68 9.83
CA TYR A 81 -6.51 -23.35 11.13
C TYR A 81 -5.05 -22.99 11.02
N TYR A 82 -4.58 -22.18 11.94
CA TYR A 82 -3.15 -21.91 12.10
C TYR A 82 -2.79 -21.75 13.56
N ARG A 83 -1.59 -22.18 13.90
CA ARG A 83 -0.96 -21.89 15.19
C ARG A 83 0.03 -20.75 14.99
N ARG A 84 -0.08 -19.70 15.79
CA ARG A 84 0.92 -18.62 15.89
C ARG A 84 1.60 -18.67 17.25
N ARG A 85 2.92 -18.67 17.28
CA ARG A 85 3.77 -18.54 18.49
C ARG A 85 4.52 -17.21 18.55
N LYS A 86 5.17 -16.86 19.67
CA LYS A 86 6.03 -15.67 19.76
C LYS A 86 7.47 -16.02 19.36
N GLY A 87 8.05 -15.32 18.39
CA GLY A 87 9.44 -15.55 17.99
C GLY A 87 9.92 -14.63 16.86
N ARG A 88 11.25 -14.56 16.66
CA ARG A 88 11.89 -13.73 15.60
C ARG A 88 11.67 -14.26 14.18
N ASN A 89 11.42 -15.56 14.00
CA ASN A 89 11.45 -16.24 12.70
C ASN A 89 10.08 -16.83 12.31
N ALA A 90 9.07 -15.99 12.08
CA ALA A 90 7.80 -16.38 11.42
C ALA A 90 7.08 -17.58 12.07
N PRO A 91 6.18 -17.33 13.03
CA PRO A 91 5.67 -18.36 13.92
C PRO A 91 4.30 -18.93 13.53
N VAL A 92 3.84 -18.69 12.30
CA VAL A 92 2.58 -19.22 11.78
C VAL A 92 2.84 -20.53 11.04
N VAL A 93 2.16 -21.58 11.48
CA VAL A 93 2.04 -22.84 10.74
C VAL A 93 0.56 -23.16 10.68
N GLY A 94 0.02 -23.22 9.47
CA GLY A 94 -1.40 -23.48 9.27
C GLY A 94 -1.68 -24.44 8.13
N GLN A 95 -2.93 -24.87 8.08
CA GLN A 95 -3.49 -25.65 7.00
C GLN A 95 -4.80 -25.00 6.57
N LEU A 96 -4.96 -24.87 5.26
CA LEU A 96 -6.18 -24.45 4.62
C LEU A 96 -6.82 -25.66 3.96
N VAL A 97 -8.12 -25.82 4.15
CA VAL A 97 -8.93 -26.90 3.65
C VAL A 97 -9.98 -26.32 2.71
N ASP A 98 -10.04 -26.84 1.49
CA ASP A 98 -11.02 -26.39 0.50
C ASP A 98 -12.46 -26.77 0.92
N HIS A 99 -13.46 -26.12 0.34
CA HIS A 99 -14.89 -26.30 0.65
C HIS A 99 -15.36 -27.77 0.55
N ALA A 100 -14.66 -28.61 -0.21
CA ALA A 100 -14.94 -30.04 -0.32
C ALA A 100 -14.31 -30.90 0.80
N HIS A 101 -13.51 -30.32 1.69
CA HIS A 101 -12.64 -30.99 2.67
C HIS A 101 -11.69 -32.05 2.09
N GLN A 102 -11.28 -31.87 0.84
CA GLN A 102 -10.51 -32.88 0.08
C GLN A 102 -9.00 -32.61 0.02
N ALA A 103 -8.58 -31.35 0.12
CA ALA A 103 -7.18 -30.97 0.04
C ALA A 103 -6.83 -30.06 1.21
N ALA A 104 -5.72 -30.38 1.90
CA ALA A 104 -5.12 -29.56 2.94
C ALA A 104 -3.83 -28.94 2.39
N GLU A 105 -3.83 -27.64 2.17
CA GLU A 105 -2.64 -26.88 1.76
C GLU A 105 -2.00 -26.26 3.00
N SER A 106 -0.72 -26.57 3.23
CA SER A 106 0.03 -25.94 4.31
C SER A 106 0.43 -24.52 3.91
N PHE A 107 0.30 -23.57 4.83
CA PHE A 107 0.70 -22.19 4.60
C PHE A 107 1.56 -21.66 5.74
N ASP A 108 2.41 -20.68 5.43
CA ASP A 108 3.31 -20.02 6.38
C ASP A 108 2.89 -18.58 6.70
N GLU A 109 3.79 -17.80 7.31
CA GLU A 109 3.53 -16.40 7.65
C GLU A 109 3.32 -15.51 6.42
N GLU A 110 4.06 -15.72 5.34
CA GLU A 110 3.95 -14.90 4.13
C GLU A 110 2.62 -15.15 3.44
N ASP A 111 2.25 -16.42 3.31
CA ASP A 111 0.93 -16.83 2.78
C ASP A 111 -0.21 -16.28 3.65
N TRP A 112 -0.08 -16.38 4.98
CA TRP A 112 -1.06 -15.85 5.93
C TRP A 112 -1.27 -14.35 5.77
N GLN A 113 -0.20 -13.58 5.59
CA GLN A 113 -0.29 -12.14 5.36
C GLN A 113 -0.98 -11.81 4.04
N GLN A 114 -0.88 -12.67 3.02
CA GLN A 114 -1.62 -12.52 1.77
C GLN A 114 -3.12 -12.85 1.92
N LEU A 115 -3.45 -13.84 2.77
CA LEU A 115 -4.83 -14.20 3.10
C LEU A 115 -5.55 -13.13 3.92
N LEU A 116 -4.82 -12.44 4.80
CA LEU A 116 -5.33 -11.25 5.46
C LEU A 116 -5.54 -10.15 4.40
N THR A 117 -6.80 -9.75 4.20
CA THR A 117 -7.16 -8.61 3.34
C THR A 117 -6.20 -7.43 3.54
N HIS A 118 -5.88 -6.67 2.49
CA HIS A 118 -4.74 -5.73 2.36
C HIS A 118 -4.66 -4.56 3.38
N GLY A 119 -5.41 -4.60 4.48
CA GLY A 119 -5.44 -3.58 5.52
C GLY A 119 -4.26 -3.57 6.48
N GLY A 120 -3.57 -4.70 6.68
CA GLY A 120 -2.53 -4.78 7.72
C GLY A 120 -3.04 -4.48 9.14
N ALA A 121 -2.13 -4.50 10.11
CA ALA A 121 -2.45 -4.35 11.53
C ALA A 121 -3.06 -2.99 11.89
N GLU A 122 -2.52 -1.92 11.29
CA GLU A 122 -2.96 -0.54 11.55
C GLU A 122 -4.43 -0.36 11.17
N LEU A 123 -4.82 -0.73 9.95
CA LEU A 123 -6.20 -0.61 9.51
C LEU A 123 -7.14 -1.48 10.34
N TYR A 124 -6.70 -2.68 10.72
CA TYR A 124 -7.51 -3.57 11.55
C TYR A 124 -7.84 -2.95 12.90
N SER A 125 -6.83 -2.38 13.59
CA SER A 125 -7.03 -1.71 14.87
C SER A 125 -7.91 -0.46 14.78
N GLN A 126 -7.86 0.25 13.66
CA GLN A 126 -8.61 1.50 13.47
C GLN A 126 -10.06 1.29 13.01
N VAL A 127 -10.39 0.15 12.40
CA VAL A 127 -11.70 -0.05 11.77
C VAL A 127 -12.46 -1.28 12.28
N PHE A 128 -11.78 -2.41 12.45
CA PHE A 128 -12.45 -3.69 12.73
C PHE A 128 -12.44 -4.04 14.22
N ALA A 129 -11.43 -3.61 14.95
CA ALA A 129 -11.25 -3.94 16.35
C ALA A 129 -10.91 -2.67 17.12
N ILE A 130 -11.86 -1.74 17.28
CA ILE A 130 -11.61 -0.43 17.92
C ILE A 130 -11.88 -0.51 19.42
N SER A 131 -10.92 -0.07 20.24
CA SER A 131 -11.10 0.10 21.69
C SER A 131 -11.77 1.43 22.03
N LEU A 132 -12.29 1.56 23.26
CA LEU A 132 -12.89 2.81 23.71
C LEU A 132 -11.91 3.99 23.69
N SER A 133 -10.67 3.78 24.13
CA SER A 133 -9.62 4.80 24.08
C SER A 133 -9.27 5.22 22.66
N GLU A 134 -9.24 4.26 21.73
CA GLU A 134 -9.02 4.55 20.31
C GLU A 134 -10.21 5.26 19.69
N LEU A 135 -11.46 4.96 20.08
CA LEU A 135 -12.65 5.71 19.65
C LEU A 135 -12.57 7.18 20.08
N THR A 136 -12.19 7.45 21.33
CA THR A 136 -12.03 8.81 21.83
C THR A 136 -10.89 9.56 21.11
N ALA A 137 -9.73 8.91 20.92
CA ALA A 137 -8.62 9.51 20.18
C ALA A 137 -8.93 9.67 18.67
N ALA A 138 -9.75 8.78 18.12
CA ALA A 138 -10.23 8.87 16.74
C ALA A 138 -11.10 10.11 16.55
N GLU A 139 -11.93 10.53 17.51
CA GLU A 139 -12.76 11.73 17.40
C GLU A 139 -11.95 12.99 17.06
N ASP A 140 -10.78 13.14 17.69
CA ASP A 140 -9.86 14.27 17.47
C ASP A 140 -9.05 14.16 16.15
N SER A 141 -8.87 12.95 15.62
CA SER A 141 -7.98 12.64 14.48
C SER A 141 -8.71 12.26 13.19
N LEU A 142 -9.97 11.83 13.25
CA LEU A 142 -10.90 11.50 12.17
C LEU A 142 -11.03 12.60 11.08
N PRO A 143 -10.90 13.90 11.39
CA PRO A 143 -10.90 14.94 10.36
C PRO A 143 -9.57 15.07 9.58
N LYS A 144 -8.45 14.51 10.08
CA LYS A 144 -7.08 14.86 9.62
C LYS A 144 -6.43 13.89 8.62
N ALA A 145 -7.25 13.26 7.79
CA ALA A 145 -6.89 12.48 6.59
C ALA A 145 -6.64 10.98 6.78
N GLY A 146 -7.18 10.18 5.87
CA GLY A 146 -6.90 8.75 5.72
C GLY A 146 -8.01 7.85 6.25
N LEU A 147 -8.51 8.10 7.47
CA LEU A 147 -9.46 7.20 8.14
C LEU A 147 -10.87 7.24 7.54
N ARG A 148 -11.39 8.41 7.11
CA ARG A 148 -12.68 8.48 6.40
C ARG A 148 -12.61 7.72 5.08
N GLU A 149 -11.57 7.95 4.28
CA GLU A 149 -11.40 7.23 3.02
C GLU A 149 -11.15 5.72 3.21
N ALA A 150 -10.47 5.33 4.30
CA ALA A 150 -10.29 3.94 4.70
C ALA A 150 -11.62 3.27 5.09
N LEU A 151 -12.44 3.92 5.91
CA LEU A 151 -13.79 3.46 6.29
C LEU A 151 -14.70 3.32 5.06
N PHE A 152 -14.73 4.31 4.17
CA PHE A 152 -15.45 4.21 2.89
C PHE A 152 -14.88 3.14 1.96
N GLY A 153 -13.56 2.92 2.00
CA GLY A 153 -12.88 1.90 1.20
C GLY A 153 -13.07 0.46 1.65
N ILE A 154 -13.40 0.27 2.93
CA ILE A 154 -13.68 -1.03 3.56
C ILE A 154 -15.11 -1.47 3.33
N GLY A 155 -16.08 -0.56 3.43
CA GLY A 155 -17.50 -0.88 3.15
C GLY A 155 -17.77 -1.36 1.72
N LEU A 156 -16.82 -1.16 0.81
CA LEU A 156 -16.90 -1.52 -0.61
C LEU A 156 -15.77 -2.46 -1.09
N GLY A 157 -15.02 -3.07 -0.17
CA GLY A 157 -14.13 -4.20 -0.50
C GLY A 157 -12.98 -3.91 -1.47
N GLY A 158 -12.23 -2.80 -1.32
CA GLY A 158 -10.94 -2.68 -2.04
C GLY A 158 -10.40 -1.30 -2.42
N LEU A 159 -10.94 -0.17 -1.91
CA LEU A 159 -10.50 1.15 -2.37
C LEU A 159 -9.14 1.63 -1.83
N ALA A 160 -8.45 0.87 -0.96
CA ALA A 160 -7.06 1.14 -0.61
C ALA A 160 -6.15 1.20 -1.88
N ASN A 161 -6.51 0.41 -2.91
CA ASN A 161 -5.89 0.48 -4.23
C ASN A 161 -6.24 1.76 -4.99
N VAL A 162 -7.46 2.29 -4.82
CA VAL A 162 -7.92 3.48 -5.55
C VAL A 162 -7.20 4.74 -5.08
N ASN A 163 -6.90 4.91 -3.79
CA ASN A 163 -6.14 6.06 -3.33
C ASN A 163 -4.67 6.02 -3.77
N ARG A 164 -4.03 4.84 -3.70
CA ARG A 164 -2.68 4.64 -4.26
C ARG A 164 -2.65 4.89 -5.77
N LEU A 165 -3.63 4.37 -6.50
CA LEU A 165 -3.80 4.62 -7.94
C LEU A 165 -4.05 6.11 -8.22
N ARG A 166 -4.85 6.78 -7.40
CA ARG A 166 -5.11 8.22 -7.56
C ARG A 166 -3.87 9.06 -7.29
N GLN A 167 -3.03 8.66 -6.33
CA GLN A 167 -1.73 9.29 -6.10
C GLN A 167 -0.74 9.02 -7.23
N SER A 168 -0.66 7.78 -7.73
CA SER A 168 0.22 7.45 -8.86
C SER A 168 -0.19 8.17 -10.14
N LEU A 169 -1.49 8.25 -10.43
CA LEU A 169 -2.04 9.02 -11.54
C LEU A 169 -1.78 10.54 -11.37
N ARG A 170 -1.88 11.07 -10.15
CA ARG A 170 -1.50 12.47 -9.88
C ARG A 170 -0.02 12.71 -10.10
N ALA A 171 0.85 11.84 -9.58
CA ALA A 171 2.30 11.93 -9.77
C ALA A 171 2.69 11.83 -11.25
N GLY A 172 2.07 10.90 -12.00
CA GLY A 172 2.27 10.75 -13.44
C GLY A 172 1.78 11.98 -14.22
N ARG A 173 0.58 12.49 -13.91
CA ARG A 173 0.08 13.75 -14.48
C ARG A 173 1.06 14.88 -14.20
N GLU A 174 1.60 14.92 -12.99
CA GLU A 174 2.55 15.95 -12.61
C GLU A 174 3.88 15.86 -13.37
N GLN A 175 4.42 14.67 -13.63
CA GLN A 175 5.61 14.53 -14.47
C GLN A 175 5.37 15.03 -15.91
N ILE A 176 4.17 14.81 -16.45
CA ILE A 176 3.79 15.25 -17.79
C ILE A 176 3.58 16.78 -17.83
N TYR A 177 2.77 17.32 -16.91
CA TYR A 177 2.33 18.71 -16.93
C TYR A 177 1.93 19.24 -15.55
N ALA A 178 2.32 20.48 -15.22
CA ALA A 178 1.64 21.28 -14.20
C ALA A 178 1.37 22.69 -14.71
N PRO A 179 0.28 23.32 -14.22
CA PRO A 179 -0.04 24.71 -14.53
C PRO A 179 1.08 25.71 -14.22
N ARG A 180 1.98 25.41 -13.26
CA ARG A 180 3.05 26.31 -12.81
C ARG A 180 4.48 25.73 -12.95
N GLY A 181 4.65 24.55 -13.56
CA GLY A 181 5.94 23.84 -13.59
C GLY A 181 6.69 24.00 -14.91
N ASN A 182 7.62 24.94 -15.01
CA ASN A 182 8.32 25.30 -16.27
C ASN A 182 9.33 24.23 -16.77
N THR A 183 9.64 23.21 -15.97
CA THR A 183 10.66 22.16 -16.25
C THR A 183 10.09 20.82 -16.71
N ARG A 184 8.76 20.69 -16.76
CA ARG A 184 8.05 19.41 -17.03
C ARG A 184 8.03 19.07 -18.52
N LEU A 185 7.81 17.80 -18.84
CA LEU A 185 8.03 17.21 -20.18
C LEU A 185 7.38 18.03 -21.30
N VAL A 186 6.10 18.40 -21.14
CA VAL A 186 5.36 19.19 -22.15
C VAL A 186 5.98 20.58 -22.34
N ASN A 187 6.35 21.27 -21.26
CA ASN A 187 6.93 22.61 -21.35
C ASN A 187 8.33 22.59 -21.96
N ARG A 188 9.10 21.50 -21.73
CA ARG A 188 10.39 21.27 -22.39
C ARG A 188 10.20 21.09 -23.90
N ILE A 189 9.30 20.20 -24.31
CA ILE A 189 9.01 19.95 -25.74
C ILE A 189 8.53 21.24 -26.44
N LEU A 190 7.66 22.03 -25.80
CA LEU A 190 7.21 23.31 -26.35
C LEU A 190 8.36 24.30 -26.55
N ARG A 191 9.31 24.35 -25.61
CA ARG A 191 10.52 25.18 -25.71
C ARG A 191 11.41 24.72 -26.87
N ASP A 192 11.66 23.41 -26.96
CA ASP A 192 12.50 22.81 -28.00
C ASP A 192 11.92 23.04 -29.41
N ILE A 193 10.59 22.95 -29.55
CA ILE A 193 9.89 23.30 -30.80
C ILE A 193 10.11 24.78 -31.16
N GLY A 194 10.02 25.67 -30.18
CA GLY A 194 10.27 27.10 -30.37
C GLY A 194 11.68 27.37 -30.87
N GLU A 195 12.69 26.83 -30.18
CA GLU A 195 14.10 26.96 -30.55
C GLU A 195 14.40 26.37 -31.94
N THR A 196 13.83 25.20 -32.24
CA THR A 196 14.01 24.54 -33.54
C THR A 196 13.38 25.37 -34.67
N LYS A 197 12.20 25.97 -34.44
CA LYS A 197 11.59 26.89 -35.41
C LYS A 197 12.43 28.14 -35.64
N THR A 198 13.05 28.70 -34.61
CA THR A 198 13.95 29.85 -34.74
C THR A 198 15.19 29.48 -35.54
N ARG A 199 15.86 28.37 -35.19
CA ARG A 199 17.01 27.85 -35.96
C ARG A 199 16.67 27.58 -37.42
N LEU A 200 15.49 27.01 -37.70
CA LEU A 200 15.03 26.80 -39.07
C LEU A 200 14.93 28.12 -39.84
N ARG A 201 14.30 29.15 -39.25
CA ARG A 201 14.19 30.48 -39.89
C ARG A 201 15.56 31.12 -40.14
N GLU A 202 16.50 30.97 -39.22
CA GLU A 202 17.85 31.52 -39.34
C GLU A 202 18.70 30.76 -40.37
N SER A 203 18.50 29.44 -40.50
CA SER A 203 19.21 28.60 -41.47
C SER A 203 18.75 28.77 -42.92
N VAL A 204 17.55 29.33 -43.13
CA VAL A 204 17.03 29.57 -44.48
C VAL A 204 17.77 30.78 -45.06
N VAL A 205 18.70 30.52 -45.96
CA VAL A 205 19.35 31.54 -46.78
C VAL A 205 18.25 32.21 -47.62
N ARG A 206 18.07 33.52 -47.43
CA ARG A 206 17.10 34.27 -48.23
C ARG A 206 17.54 34.20 -49.70
N PRO A 207 16.67 33.80 -50.64
CA PRO A 207 17.02 33.68 -52.06
C PRO A 207 17.69 34.94 -52.62
N MET A 208 17.25 36.11 -52.18
CA MET A 208 17.81 37.41 -52.58
C MET A 208 19.28 37.60 -52.15
N LEU A 209 19.67 37.15 -50.95
CA LEU A 209 21.06 37.22 -50.48
C LEU A 209 21.95 36.23 -51.24
N TYR A 210 21.41 35.05 -51.58
CA TYR A 210 22.12 34.09 -52.41
C TYR A 210 22.36 34.64 -53.83
N GLU A 211 21.33 35.22 -54.45
CA GLU A 211 21.44 35.84 -55.78
C GLU A 211 22.43 37.01 -55.81
N GLN A 212 22.41 37.87 -54.78
CA GLN A 212 23.39 38.95 -54.63
C GLN A 212 24.81 38.42 -54.53
N VAL A 213 25.07 37.48 -53.60
CA VAL A 213 26.42 36.92 -53.42
C VAL A 213 26.90 36.21 -54.68
N VAL A 214 26.03 35.50 -55.40
CA VAL A 214 26.39 34.85 -56.68
C VAL A 214 26.67 35.89 -57.77
N GLY A 215 25.93 37.00 -57.80
CA GLY A 215 26.17 38.14 -58.68
C GLY A 215 27.53 38.79 -58.42
N ASP A 216 27.79 39.16 -57.17
CA ASP A 216 29.05 39.76 -56.73
C ASP A 216 30.24 38.86 -57.05
N LEU A 217 30.09 37.54 -56.85
CA LEU A 217 31.14 36.55 -57.15
C LEU A 217 31.41 36.45 -58.67
N LYS A 218 30.40 36.62 -59.52
CA LYS A 218 30.58 36.72 -60.98
C LYS A 218 31.33 37.98 -61.37
N GLU A 219 30.96 39.13 -60.81
CA GLU A 219 31.63 40.40 -61.09
C GLU A 219 33.10 40.38 -60.63
N LEU A 220 33.37 39.91 -59.41
CA LEU A 220 34.73 39.78 -58.90
C LEU A 220 35.59 38.84 -59.76
N ARG A 221 35.01 37.73 -60.24
CA ARG A 221 35.70 36.82 -61.15
C ARG A 221 36.03 37.46 -62.49
N GLN A 222 35.11 38.25 -63.06
CA GLN A 222 35.37 38.99 -64.28
C GLN A 222 36.48 40.02 -64.11
N GLN A 223 36.47 40.76 -63.00
CA GLN A 223 37.53 41.73 -62.66
C GLN A 223 38.90 41.05 -62.52
N LEU A 224 38.94 39.88 -61.87
CA LEU A 224 40.17 39.12 -61.66
C LEU A 224 40.71 38.55 -62.99
N GLN A 225 39.82 38.11 -63.89
CA GLN A 225 40.21 37.71 -65.24
C GLN A 225 40.77 38.87 -66.06
N GLN A 226 40.13 40.05 -65.99
CA GLN A 226 40.62 41.25 -66.69
C GLN A 226 42.00 41.69 -66.20
N GLN A 227 42.25 41.62 -64.89
CA GLN A 227 43.57 41.91 -64.30
C GLN A 227 44.63 40.87 -64.64
N GLN A 228 44.25 39.62 -64.92
CA GLN A 228 45.19 38.57 -65.34
C GLN A 228 45.48 38.57 -66.85
N SER A 229 44.64 39.24 -67.65
CA SER A 229 44.80 39.38 -69.10
C SER A 229 45.47 40.69 -69.53
N ALA A 230 45.80 41.57 -68.58
CA ALA A 230 46.57 42.80 -68.77
C ALA A 230 48.02 42.60 -68.30
#